data_AF-W5SNR8-F1
#
_entry.id   AF-W5SNR8-F1
#
_cell.length_a   1.000
_cell.length_b   1.000
_cell.length_c   1.000
_cell.angle_alpha   90.00
_cell.angle_beta   90.00
_cell.angle_gamma   90.00
#
_symmetry.space_group_name_H-M   'P 1'
#
loop_
_entity.id
_entity.type
_entity.pdbx_description
1 polymer ?
#
loop_
_entity_poly.entity_id
_entity_poly.type
_entity_poly.pdbx_seq_one_letter_code
_entity_poly.pdbx_strand_id
1 'polypeptide(L)'
;MSANRILEIYLKDLILELKKLKTILEFEDKEISKGMLDILAITNPAKDIILNSINNYYITTNSWLERQDKIQEEVKQLIKDICFLKEEICIQYQNTYKTLKEIFDQKKTIPKIKFPKNLFDYNIPALVDVKI
;
A
#
# COMPACT_ATOMS: atom_id res chain seq x y z
N MET A 1 -14.87 17.12 -3.92
CA MET A 1 -15.14 16.02 -4.86
C MET A 1 -14.08 14.94 -4.65
N SER A 2 -14.42 13.65 -4.67
CA SER A 2 -13.44 12.57 -4.58
C SER A 2 -12.72 12.37 -5.92
N ALA A 3 -11.47 11.88 -5.89
CA ALA A 3 -10.69 11.59 -7.09
C ALA A 3 -11.43 10.64 -8.06
N ASN A 4 -12.13 9.63 -7.53
CA ASN A 4 -12.97 8.73 -8.32
C ASN A 4 -14.08 9.46 -9.07
N ARG A 5 -14.71 10.47 -8.43
CA ARG A 5 -15.79 11.25 -9.06
C ARG A 5 -15.26 12.15 -10.17
N ILE A 6 -14.02 12.65 -10.04
CA ILE A 6 -13.36 13.43 -11.11
C ILE A 6 -13.02 12.51 -12.29
N LEU A 7 -12.45 11.33 -12.03
CA LEU A 7 -12.16 10.34 -13.07
C LEU A 7 -13.42 9.89 -13.82
N GLU A 8 -14.52 9.67 -13.09
CA GLU A 8 -15.81 9.29 -13.68
C GLU A 8 -16.36 10.38 -14.62
N ILE A 9 -16.18 11.66 -14.27
CA ILE A 9 -16.54 12.79 -15.13
C ILE A 9 -15.66 12.80 -16.39
N TYR A 10 -14.34 12.69 -16.22
CA TYR A 10 -13.39 12.63 -17.33
C TYR A 10 -13.69 11.50 -18.32
N LEU A 11 -14.04 10.31 -17.82
CA LEU A 11 -14.42 9.17 -18.64
C LEU A 11 -15.75 9.41 -19.38
N LYS A 12 -16.74 10.03 -18.71
CA LYS A 12 -18.02 10.40 -19.34
C LYS A 12 -17.81 11.41 -20.47
N ASP A 13 -16.95 12.40 -20.24
CA ASP A 13 -16.63 13.43 -21.24
C ASP A 13 -15.86 12.83 -22.43
N LEU A 14 -14.90 11.94 -22.18
CA LEU A 14 -14.22 11.17 -23.24
C LEU A 14 -15.20 10.36 -24.09
N ILE A 15 -16.14 9.64 -23.46
CA ILE A 15 -17.17 8.88 -24.16
C ILE A 15 -18.04 9.80 -25.02
N LEU A 16 -18.36 11.00 -24.53
CA LEU A 16 -19.15 11.97 -25.27
C LEU A 16 -18.40 12.47 -26.51
N GLU A 17 -17.11 12.82 -26.39
CA GLU A 17 -16.29 13.25 -27.52
C GLU A 17 -16.13 12.15 -28.57
N LEU A 18 -15.91 10.89 -28.15
CA LEU A 18 -15.86 9.74 -29.05
C LEU A 18 -17.18 9.55 -29.83
N LYS A 19 -18.33 9.72 -29.16
CA LYS A 19 -19.64 9.66 -29.82
C LYS A 19 -19.81 10.78 -30.85
N LYS A 20 -19.41 12.02 -30.52
CA LYS A 20 -19.46 13.15 -31.46
C LYS A 20 -18.62 12.86 -32.70
N LEU A 21 -17.38 12.42 -32.53
CA LEU A 21 -16.50 12.10 -33.65
C LEU A 21 -17.11 10.99 -34.53
N LYS A 22 -17.61 9.92 -33.90
CA LYS A 22 -18.28 8.83 -34.61
C LYS A 22 -19.46 9.34 -35.46
N THR A 23 -20.31 10.19 -34.91
CA THR A 23 -21.45 10.75 -35.66
C THR A 23 -21.01 11.58 -36.86
N ILE A 24 -19.95 12.38 -36.72
CA ILE A 24 -19.41 13.16 -37.85
C ILE A 24 -18.91 12.21 -38.95
N LEU A 25 -18.14 11.18 -38.58
CA LEU A 25 -17.61 10.21 -39.54
C LEU A 25 -18.71 9.39 -40.23
N GLU A 26 -19.74 8.97 -39.49
CA GLU A 26 -20.91 8.27 -40.05
C GLU A 26 -21.73 9.16 -40.99
N PHE A 27 -21.77 10.46 -40.74
CA PHE A 27 -22.39 11.42 -41.64
C PHE A 27 -21.58 11.58 -42.92
N GLU A 28 -20.27 11.78 -42.81
CA GLU A 28 -19.36 11.90 -43.96
C GLU A 28 -19.39 10.65 -44.85
N ASP A 29 -19.34 9.46 -44.25
CA ASP A 29 -19.41 8.18 -44.96
C ASP A 29 -20.71 8.04 -45.76
N LYS A 30 -21.84 8.46 -45.18
CA LYS A 30 -23.15 8.47 -45.87
C LYS A 30 -23.19 9.45 -47.03
N GLU A 31 -22.62 10.64 -46.88
CA GLU A 31 -22.63 11.65 -47.94
C GLU A 31 -21.68 11.28 -49.09
N ILE A 32 -20.49 10.74 -48.77
CA ILE A 32 -19.55 10.19 -49.74
C ILE A 32 -20.21 9.03 -50.51
N SER A 33 -20.90 8.12 -49.81
CA SER A 33 -21.59 6.98 -50.42
C SER A 33 -22.71 7.39 -51.38
N LYS A 34 -23.28 8.59 -51.23
CA LYS A 34 -24.29 9.17 -52.14
C LYS A 34 -23.67 9.93 -53.32
N GLY A 35 -22.34 10.01 -53.39
CA GLY A 35 -21.64 10.83 -54.39
C GLY A 35 -21.70 12.34 -54.12
N MET A 36 -22.16 12.75 -52.93
CA MET A 36 -22.16 14.15 -52.49
C MET A 36 -20.81 14.48 -51.83
N LEU A 37 -19.81 14.76 -52.66
CA LEU A 37 -18.49 15.20 -52.23
C LEU A 37 -18.45 16.72 -52.01
N ASP A 38 -19.14 17.20 -50.97
CA ASP A 38 -18.88 18.55 -50.49
C ASP A 38 -17.59 18.55 -49.66
N ILE A 39 -16.48 18.93 -50.30
CA ILE A 39 -15.13 18.93 -49.71
C ILE A 39 -15.09 19.77 -48.43
N LEU A 40 -15.91 20.83 -48.30
CA LEU A 40 -15.99 21.66 -47.10
C LEU A 40 -16.71 20.96 -45.94
N ALA A 41 -17.66 20.07 -46.23
CA ALA A 41 -18.31 19.23 -45.22
C ALA A 41 -17.39 18.09 -44.74
N ILE A 42 -16.52 17.57 -45.63
CA ILE A 42 -15.59 16.47 -45.36
C ILE A 42 -14.30 16.95 -44.69
N THR A 43 -13.88 18.20 -44.92
CA THR A 43 -12.73 18.82 -44.23
C THR A 43 -13.17 19.60 -42.99
N ASN A 44 -14.14 19.06 -42.24
CA ASN A 44 -14.65 19.73 -41.04
C ASN A 44 -13.57 19.84 -39.95
N PRO A 45 -13.08 21.07 -39.63
CA PRO A 45 -12.04 21.29 -38.64
C PRO A 45 -12.47 20.91 -37.21
N ALA A 46 -13.78 20.73 -36.97
CA ALA A 46 -14.27 20.21 -35.70
C ALA A 46 -13.74 18.80 -35.41
N LYS A 47 -13.44 17.99 -36.42
CA LYS A 47 -12.86 16.65 -36.23
C LYS A 47 -11.49 16.71 -35.56
N ASP A 48 -10.63 17.63 -36.01
CA ASP A 48 -9.29 17.81 -35.45
C ASP A 48 -9.35 18.30 -34.00
N ILE A 49 -10.30 19.19 -33.70
CA ILE A 49 -10.55 19.67 -32.33
C ILE A 49 -11.04 18.53 -31.42
N ILE A 50 -12.01 17.73 -31.88
CA ILE A 50 -12.54 16.60 -31.12
C ILE A 50 -11.45 15.54 -30.93
N LEU A 51 -10.64 15.26 -31.96
CA LEU A 51 -9.53 14.31 -31.89
C LEU A 51 -8.47 14.74 -30.87
N ASN A 52 -8.10 16.03 -30.86
CA ASN A 52 -7.22 16.58 -29.84
C ASN A 52 -7.82 16.48 -28.44
N SER A 53 -9.13 16.74 -28.30
CA SER A 53 -9.83 16.59 -27.02
C SER A 53 -9.78 15.14 -26.51
N ILE A 54 -10.06 14.17 -27.38
CA ILE A 54 -9.96 12.73 -27.10
C ILE A 54 -8.55 12.36 -26.64
N ASN A 55 -7.53 12.80 -27.38
CA ASN A 55 -6.13 12.53 -27.02
C ASN A 55 -5.78 13.09 -25.64
N ASN A 56 -6.22 14.31 -25.33
CA ASN A 56 -5.97 14.93 -24.03
C ASN A 56 -6.65 14.17 -22.89
N TYR A 57 -7.91 13.76 -23.06
CA TYR A 57 -8.62 12.94 -22.08
C TYR A 57 -7.95 11.57 -21.89
N TYR A 58 -7.51 10.94 -22.97
CA TYR A 58 -6.82 9.64 -22.93
C TYR A 58 -5.48 9.73 -22.19
N ILE A 59 -4.63 10.68 -22.54
CA ILE A 59 -3.32 10.90 -21.89
C ILE A 59 -3.51 11.19 -20.40
N THR A 60 -4.45 12.08 -20.06
CA THR A 60 -4.72 12.46 -18.67
C THR A 60 -5.17 11.25 -17.86
N THR A 61 -6.11 10.46 -18.39
CA THR A 61 -6.64 9.27 -17.72
C THR A 61 -5.54 8.23 -17.51
N ASN A 62 -4.73 7.93 -18.52
CA ASN A 62 -3.64 6.97 -18.39
C ASN A 62 -2.58 7.41 -17.39
N SER A 63 -2.22 8.70 -17.36
CA SER A 63 -1.25 9.22 -16.38
C SER A 63 -1.72 9.02 -14.93
N TRP A 64 -3.04 9.09 -14.69
CA TRP A 64 -3.63 8.87 -13.38
C TRP A 64 -3.60 7.39 -13.00
N LEU A 65 -3.94 6.51 -13.94
CA LEU A 65 -3.89 5.05 -13.74
C LEU A 65 -2.47 4.57 -13.47
N GLU A 66 -1.48 5.01 -14.25
CA GLU A 66 -0.07 4.66 -14.02
C GLU A 66 0.42 5.09 -12.63
N ARG A 67 -0.02 6.27 -12.16
CA ARG A 67 0.32 6.75 -10.82
C ARG A 67 -0.34 5.89 -9.75
N GLN A 68 -1.59 5.50 -9.95
CA GLN A 68 -2.31 4.62 -9.05
C GLN A 68 -1.64 3.24 -8.95
N ASP A 69 -1.23 2.66 -10.07
CA ASP A 69 -0.54 1.37 -10.12
C ASP A 69 0.79 1.42 -9.35
N LYS A 70 1.58 2.49 -9.52
CA LYS A 70 2.83 2.70 -8.76
C LYS A 70 2.58 2.78 -7.26
N ILE A 71 1.60 3.58 -6.84
CA ILE A 71 1.24 3.69 -5.41
C ILE A 71 0.77 2.34 -4.87
N GLN A 72 -0.02 1.59 -5.64
CA GLN A 72 -0.50 0.28 -5.22
C GLN A 72 0.65 -0.71 -5.04
N GLU A 73 1.66 -0.67 -5.91
CA GLU A 73 2.84 -1.51 -5.79
C GLU A 73 3.71 -1.13 -4.58
N GLU A 74 3.91 0.17 -4.33
CA GLU A 74 4.58 0.68 -3.13
C GLU A 74 3.87 0.22 -1.85
N VAL A 75 2.53 0.30 -1.82
CA VAL A 75 1.73 -0.16 -0.68
C VAL A 75 1.89 -1.67 -0.47
N LYS A 76 1.87 -2.49 -1.52
CA LYS A 76 2.11 -3.94 -1.40
C LYS A 76 3.49 -4.23 -0.84
N GLN A 77 4.51 -3.52 -1.32
CA GLN A 77 5.88 -3.69 -0.83
C GLN A 77 5.98 -3.34 0.66
N LEU A 78 5.38 -2.22 1.08
CA LEU A 78 5.33 -1.82 2.48
C LEU A 78 4.60 -2.86 3.35
N ILE A 79 3.48 -3.41 2.88
CA ILE A 79 2.76 -4.48 3.60
C ILE A 79 3.67 -5.70 3.77
N LYS A 80 4.40 -6.09 2.73
CA LYS A 80 5.34 -7.22 2.77
C LYS A 80 6.46 -6.97 3.78
N ASP A 81 7.05 -5.78 3.78
CA ASP A 81 8.14 -5.41 4.68
C ASP A 81 7.66 -5.39 6.15
N ILE A 82 6.47 -4.87 6.41
CA ILE A 82 5.86 -4.88 7.76
C ILE A 82 5.61 -6.31 8.23
N CYS A 83 5.11 -7.19 7.36
CA CYS A 83 4.90 -8.59 7.70
C CYS A 83 6.22 -9.29 8.04
N PHE A 84 7.27 -9.05 7.26
CA PHE A 84 8.61 -9.59 7.54
C PHE A 84 9.16 -9.10 8.88
N LEU A 85 9.10 -7.79 9.14
CA LEU A 85 9.54 -7.21 10.42
C LEU A 85 8.77 -7.79 11.61
N LYS A 86 7.45 -8.00 11.47
CA LYS A 86 6.64 -8.63 12.49
C LYS A 86 7.11 -10.05 12.80
N GLU A 87 7.46 -10.84 11.78
CA GLU A 87 8.00 -12.18 11.96
C GLU A 87 9.36 -12.16 12.66
N GLU A 88 10.27 -11.26 12.26
CA GLU A 88 11.57 -11.08 12.92
C GLU A 88 11.41 -10.74 14.40
N ILE A 89 10.52 -9.79 14.74
CA ILE A 89 10.24 -9.41 16.13
C ILE A 89 9.71 -10.61 16.92
N CYS A 90 8.80 -11.40 16.35
CA CYS A 90 8.29 -12.61 16.98
C CYS A 90 9.41 -13.62 17.26
N ILE A 91 10.31 -13.85 16.31
CA ILE A 91 11.46 -14.74 16.46
C ILE A 91 12.39 -14.23 17.56
N GLN A 92 12.74 -12.94 17.54
CA GLN A 92 13.58 -12.31 18.56
C GLN A 92 12.96 -12.47 19.94
N TYR A 93 11.67 -12.17 20.08
CA TYR A 93 10.95 -12.31 21.35
C TYR A 93 10.98 -13.75 21.88
N GLN A 94 10.72 -14.74 21.01
CA GLN A 94 10.78 -16.15 21.38
C GLN A 94 12.17 -16.58 21.82
N ASN A 95 13.21 -16.13 21.13
CA ASN A 95 14.60 -16.42 21.47
C ASN A 95 14.98 -15.79 22.81
N THR A 96 14.67 -14.51 23.02
CA THR A 96 14.91 -13.82 24.29
C THR A 96 14.20 -14.50 25.44
N TYR A 97 12.94 -14.90 25.24
CA TYR A 97 12.18 -15.64 26.26
C TYR A 97 12.84 -16.97 26.64
N LYS A 98 13.29 -17.77 25.64
CA LYS A 98 14.01 -19.03 25.90
C LYS A 98 15.27 -18.79 26.71
N THR A 99 16.10 -17.83 26.30
CA THR A 99 17.35 -17.50 27.01
C THR A 99 17.07 -17.04 28.45
N LEU A 100 16.08 -16.17 28.67
CA LEU A 100 15.71 -15.72 30.02
C LEU A 100 15.24 -16.86 30.91
N LYS A 101 14.47 -17.80 30.35
CA LYS A 101 14.00 -18.98 31.06
C LYS A 101 15.18 -19.87 31.49
N GLU A 102 16.11 -20.14 30.59
CA GLU A 102 17.33 -20.91 30.89
C GLU A 102 18.15 -20.27 32.01
N ILE A 103 18.38 -18.95 31.95
CA ILE A 103 19.08 -18.21 33.00
C ILE A 103 18.36 -18.34 34.35
N PHE A 104 17.03 -18.23 34.35
CA PHE A 104 16.24 -18.34 35.57
C PHE A 104 16.26 -19.75 36.17
N ASP A 105 16.19 -20.77 35.33
CA ASP A 105 16.25 -22.18 35.73
C ASP A 105 17.65 -22.53 36.28
N GLN A 106 18.72 -22.01 35.67
CA GLN A 106 20.09 -22.11 36.21
C GLN A 106 20.22 -21.45 37.59
N LYS A 107 19.65 -20.25 37.78
CA LYS A 107 19.67 -19.57 39.08
C LYS A 107 18.86 -20.31 40.16
N LYS A 108 17.79 -21.01 39.79
CA LYS A 108 17.01 -21.86 40.71
C LYS A 108 17.74 -23.14 41.11
N THR A 109 18.60 -23.67 40.25
CA THR A 109 19.37 -24.91 40.50
C THR A 109 20.67 -24.67 41.25
N ILE A 110 21.06 -23.41 41.50
CA ILE A 110 22.09 -23.09 42.50
C ILE A 110 21.59 -23.63 43.85
N PRO A 111 22.29 -24.61 44.45
CA PRO A 111 21.85 -25.17 45.72
C PRO A 111 21.83 -24.02 46.73
N LYS A 112 20.67 -23.81 47.38
CA LYS A 112 20.62 -22.99 48.59
C LYS A 112 21.72 -23.53 49.49
N ILE A 113 22.75 -22.72 49.76
CA ILE A 113 23.81 -23.08 50.68
C ILE A 113 23.11 -23.43 51.99
N LYS A 114 22.96 -24.73 52.25
CA LYS A 114 22.53 -25.22 53.56
C LYS A 114 23.75 -25.04 54.42
N PHE A 115 23.85 -23.90 55.09
CA PHE A 115 24.79 -23.74 56.18
C PHE A 115 24.59 -24.93 57.12
N PRO A 116 25.63 -25.74 57.37
CA PRO A 116 25.57 -26.70 58.45
C PRO A 116 25.19 -25.95 59.72
N LYS A 117 24.19 -26.42 60.46
CA LYS A 117 23.70 -25.78 61.69
C LYS A 117 24.78 -25.58 62.77
N ASN A 118 26.00 -26.07 62.55
CA ASN A 118 27.08 -26.11 63.53
C ASN A 118 28.34 -25.34 63.11
N LEU A 119 28.28 -24.48 62.08
CA LEU A 119 29.45 -23.67 61.68
C LEU A 119 29.62 -22.37 62.48
N PHE A 120 28.71 -22.13 63.43
CA PHE A 120 28.80 -21.02 64.37
C PHE A 120 28.40 -21.53 65.76
N ASP A 121 29.39 -21.80 66.61
CA ASP A 121 29.23 -21.66 68.06
C ASP A 121 28.97 -20.17 68.33
N TYR A 122 27.72 -19.75 68.21
CA TYR A 122 27.31 -18.39 68.56
C TYR A 122 27.26 -18.28 70.08
N ASN A 123 28.25 -17.64 70.68
CA ASN A 123 28.07 -16.93 71.95
C ASN A 123 27.95 -15.42 71.75
N ILE A 124 27.40 -14.96 70.63
CA ILE A 124 26.96 -13.56 70.50
C ILE A 124 25.64 -13.51 69.72
N PRO A 125 24.56 -12.96 70.31
CA PRO A 125 23.29 -12.78 69.61
C PRO A 125 23.40 -11.53 68.72
N ALA A 126 23.35 -11.71 67.40
CA ALA A 126 23.13 -10.62 66.47
C ALA A 126 21.74 -10.78 65.83
N LEU A 127 20.76 -10.10 66.43
CA LEU A 127 19.53 -9.72 65.74
C LEU A 127 19.91 -8.80 64.58
N VAL A 128 19.66 -9.23 63.35
CA VAL A 128 19.61 -8.33 62.20
C VAL A 128 18.24 -8.48 61.57
N ASP A 129 17.35 -7.60 61.98
CA ASP A 129 16.14 -7.26 61.24
C ASP A 129 16.55 -6.62 59.91
N VAL A 130 16.08 -7.18 58.80
CA VAL A 130 16.05 -6.46 57.52
C VAL A 130 14.60 -6.37 57.08
N LYS A 131 13.99 -5.21 57.35
CA LYS A 131 12.83 -4.72 56.60
C LYS A 131 13.31 -4.20 55.25
N ILE A 132 12.48 -4.46 54.23
CA ILE A 132 12.65 -4.10 52.80
C ILE A 132 12.96 -2.62 52.62
#